data_AF-A0A1T4K517-F1
#
_entry.id   AF-A0A1T4K517-F1
#
_cell.length_a   1.000
_cell.length_b   1.000
_cell.length_c   1.000
_cell.angle_alpha   90.00
_cell.angle_beta   90.00
_cell.angle_gamma   90.00
#
_symmetry.space_group_name_H-M   'P 1'
#
loop_
_entity.id
_entity.type
_entity.pdbx_description
1 polymer ?
#
loop_
_entity_poly.entity_id
_entity_poly.type
_entity_poly.pdbx_seq_one_letter_code
_entity_poly.pdbx_strand_id
1 'polypeptide(L)'
;MDKLDELILLQRKYQNVLLNDGGIRTLCNTLIEQINNPVFILDRYRKGVLYVDRDLSKEWDFYTYLEEKELKEQEDSFTRHGLQFERRVHHWQDQKNTEVQVKLKQEDEVLGFLIILEKDPLKKSDYLAIMQGAYALALKLHQNALIQNLAQRCSNELIDDFLNGRFKEKDELVERGELAGWDLTIPYQLFVLQIDFQRRNKKDQQSGSFYFYEMKERIMHDLNRIINNSISRESIVFAYDDDIILLVNYSHQTEEIK
;
A
#
# COMPACT_ATOMS: atom_id res chain seq x y z
N MET A 1 13.49 35.84 -1.60
CA MET A 1 14.23 34.63 -2.00
C MET A 1 13.85 34.34 -3.45
N ASP A 2 14.78 33.90 -4.30
CA ASP A 2 14.43 33.54 -5.68
C ASP A 2 13.58 32.26 -5.67
N LYS A 3 12.58 32.15 -6.56
CA LYS A 3 11.72 30.95 -6.67
C LYS A 3 12.54 29.70 -6.98
N LEU A 4 13.65 29.86 -7.69
CA LEU A 4 14.57 28.77 -7.96
C LEU A 4 15.24 28.27 -6.67
N ASP A 5 15.64 29.17 -5.78
CA ASP A 5 16.25 28.82 -4.50
C ASP A 5 15.27 28.04 -3.62
N GLU A 6 14.00 28.45 -3.57
CA GLU A 6 12.96 27.74 -2.81
C GLU A 6 12.77 26.30 -3.33
N LEU A 7 12.77 26.10 -4.64
CA LEU A 7 12.64 24.76 -5.24
C LEU A 7 13.86 23.89 -5.00
N ILE A 8 15.07 24.46 -5.02
CA ILE A 8 16.31 23.74 -4.71
C ILE A 8 16.33 23.35 -3.22
N LEU A 9 15.91 24.25 -2.34
CA LEU A 9 15.82 23.98 -0.90
C LEU A 9 14.79 22.88 -0.61
N LEU A 10 13.64 22.91 -1.27
CA LEU A 10 12.62 21.87 -1.14
C LEU A 10 13.14 20.50 -1.63
N GLN A 11 13.81 20.47 -2.78
CA GLN A 11 14.43 19.24 -3.29
C GLN A 11 15.45 18.68 -2.29
N ARG A 12 16.30 19.54 -1.71
CA ARG A 12 17.27 19.13 -0.67
C ARG A 12 16.58 18.58 0.58
N LYS A 13 15.45 19.17 1.01
CA LYS A 13 14.67 18.63 2.13
C LYS A 13 14.22 17.20 1.84
N TYR A 14 13.62 16.95 0.67
CA TYR A 14 13.18 15.62 0.29
C TYR A 14 14.33 14.61 0.19
N GLN A 15 15.45 15.00 -0.43
CA GLN A 15 16.64 14.15 -0.51
C GLN A 15 17.19 13.79 0.86
N ASN A 16 17.26 14.76 1.79
CA ASN A 16 17.71 14.50 3.15
C ASN A 16 16.77 13.54 3.90
N VAL A 17 15.46 13.66 3.71
CA VAL A 17 14.50 12.71 4.30
C VAL A 17 14.76 11.31 3.74
N LEU A 18 14.93 11.16 2.42
CA LEU A 18 15.18 9.86 1.79
C LEU A 18 16.52 9.23 2.20
N LEU A 19 17.59 10.02 2.29
CA LEU A 19 18.92 9.54 2.66
C LEU A 19 19.03 9.09 4.12
N ASN A 20 18.26 9.72 5.02
CA ASN A 20 18.22 9.37 6.43
C ASN A 20 17.09 8.36 6.76
N ASP A 21 16.61 7.64 5.75
CA ASP A 21 15.51 6.66 5.83
C ASP A 21 14.22 7.20 6.48
N GLY A 22 13.96 8.50 6.31
CA GLY A 22 12.75 9.13 6.79
C GLY A 22 11.50 8.55 6.12
N GLY A 23 10.45 8.37 6.92
CA GLY A 23 9.22 7.74 6.46
C GLY A 23 8.32 8.62 5.57
N ILE A 24 7.31 7.98 4.97
CA ILE A 24 6.25 8.61 4.17
C ILE A 24 5.63 9.81 4.89
N ARG A 25 5.42 9.69 6.21
CA ARG A 25 4.87 10.75 7.06
C ARG A 25 5.68 12.06 6.98
N THR A 26 7.00 11.98 7.03
CA THR A 26 7.86 13.17 6.99
C THR A 26 7.84 13.83 5.61
N LEU A 27 7.81 13.02 4.55
CA LEU A 27 7.67 13.51 3.18
C LEU A 27 6.32 14.22 2.98
N CYS A 28 5.22 13.62 3.44
CA CYS A 28 3.89 14.24 3.36
C CYS A 28 3.80 15.53 4.17
N ASN A 29 4.32 15.55 5.41
CA ASN A 29 4.34 16.78 6.22
C ASN A 29 5.12 17.90 5.53
N THR A 30 6.26 17.56 4.92
CA THR A 30 7.04 18.54 4.13
C THR A 30 6.22 19.09 2.96
N LEU A 31 5.43 18.25 2.28
CA LEU A 31 4.56 18.69 1.19
C LEU A 31 3.42 19.58 1.71
N ILE A 32 2.71 19.16 2.77
CA ILE A 32 1.60 19.89 3.39
C ILE A 32 2.05 21.31 3.77
N GLU A 33 3.22 21.45 4.41
CA GLU A 33 3.79 22.75 4.78
C GLU A 33 4.04 23.67 3.57
N GLN A 34 4.30 23.12 2.38
CA GLN A 34 4.55 23.92 1.17
C GLN A 34 3.27 24.32 0.44
N ILE A 35 2.28 23.43 0.38
CA ILE A 35 1.06 23.65 -0.43
C ILE A 35 -0.14 24.12 0.39
N ASN A 36 -0.01 24.14 1.73
CA ASN A 36 -1.07 24.50 2.68
C ASN A 36 -2.40 23.78 2.42
N ASN A 37 -2.32 22.53 1.98
CA ASN A 37 -3.47 21.68 1.74
C ASN A 37 -3.20 20.29 2.30
N PRO A 38 -4.20 19.66 2.91
CA PRO A 38 -4.03 18.33 3.47
C PRO A 38 -3.90 17.27 2.39
N VAL A 39 -3.15 16.22 2.69
CA VAL A 39 -2.86 15.14 1.74
C VAL A 39 -3.12 13.77 2.32
N PHE A 40 -3.44 12.81 1.46
CA PHE A 40 -3.49 11.40 1.80
C PHE A 40 -2.96 10.56 0.64
N ILE A 41 -2.54 9.34 0.94
CA ILE A 41 -2.00 8.40 -0.04
C ILE A 41 -2.83 7.14 0.01
N LEU A 42 -3.30 6.72 -1.16
CA LEU A 42 -3.94 5.42 -1.33
C LEU A 42 -2.98 4.44 -1.99
N ASP A 43 -3.23 3.15 -1.75
CA ASP A 43 -2.55 2.06 -2.43
C ASP A 43 -2.82 2.06 -3.95
N ARG A 44 -2.12 1.18 -4.68
CA ARG A 44 -2.29 1.01 -6.13
C ARG A 44 -3.71 0.65 -6.56
N TYR A 45 -4.56 0.16 -5.64
CA TYR A 45 -5.94 -0.22 -5.89
C TYR A 45 -6.96 0.84 -5.46
N ARG A 46 -6.51 1.98 -4.90
CA ARG A 46 -7.32 3.05 -4.32
C ARG A 46 -8.23 2.58 -3.16
N LYS A 47 -7.82 1.53 -2.44
CA LYS A 47 -8.63 0.91 -1.36
C LYS A 47 -7.96 0.99 0.00
N GLY A 48 -6.65 0.76 0.05
CA GLY A 48 -5.86 0.91 1.26
C GLY A 48 -5.40 2.35 1.43
N VAL A 49 -5.46 2.85 2.67
CA VAL A 49 -4.88 4.15 3.04
C VAL A 49 -3.45 3.89 3.50
N LEU A 50 -2.47 4.36 2.73
CA LEU A 50 -1.05 4.28 3.08
C LEU A 50 -0.62 5.43 3.99
N TYR A 51 -1.29 6.58 3.87
CA TYR A 51 -1.08 7.75 4.72
C TYR A 51 -2.33 8.62 4.69
N VAL A 52 -2.63 9.28 5.81
CA VAL A 52 -3.64 10.33 5.90
C VAL A 52 -3.11 11.45 6.80
N ASP A 53 -3.32 12.70 6.38
CA ASP A 53 -3.04 13.86 7.22
C ASP A 53 -3.82 13.76 8.54
N ARG A 54 -3.16 14.14 9.63
CA ARG A 54 -3.74 14.15 10.97
C ARG A 54 -5.00 15.01 11.02
N ASP A 55 -5.01 16.15 10.35
CA ASP A 55 -6.15 17.07 10.41
C ASP A 55 -7.37 16.47 9.72
N LEU A 56 -7.17 15.78 8.58
CA LEU A 56 -8.22 15.00 7.95
C LEU A 56 -8.72 13.87 8.85
N SER A 57 -7.82 13.14 9.50
CA SER A 57 -8.20 11.98 10.34
C SER A 57 -8.98 12.35 11.61
N LYS A 58 -8.85 13.59 12.11
CA LYS A 58 -9.45 14.03 13.37
C LYS A 58 -10.74 14.82 13.19
N GLU A 59 -10.77 15.70 12.18
CA GLU A 59 -11.89 16.61 11.96
C GLU A 59 -12.94 16.03 11.01
N TRP A 60 -12.52 15.11 10.15
CA TRP A 60 -13.35 14.54 9.11
C TRP A 60 -13.64 13.08 9.40
N ASP A 61 -14.87 12.63 9.11
CA ASP A 61 -15.15 11.21 8.96
C ASP A 61 -14.53 10.68 7.65
N PHE A 62 -13.20 10.66 7.63
CA PHE A 62 -12.39 10.44 6.42
C PHE A 62 -12.66 9.07 5.79
N TYR A 63 -12.89 8.03 6.60
CA TYR A 63 -13.17 6.70 6.08
C TYR A 63 -14.54 6.64 5.43
N THR A 64 -15.56 7.23 6.05
CA THR A 64 -16.89 7.41 5.44
C THR A 64 -16.81 8.26 4.17
N TYR A 65 -16.00 9.33 4.16
CA TYR A 65 -15.74 10.11 2.94
C TYR A 65 -15.16 9.24 1.81
N LEU A 66 -14.15 8.41 2.09
CA LEU A 66 -13.56 7.55 1.08
C LEU A 66 -14.55 6.52 0.51
N GLU A 67 -15.45 6.01 1.34
CA GLU A 67 -16.45 5.00 0.96
C GLU A 67 -17.64 5.60 0.20
N GLU A 68 -18.13 6.75 0.63
CA GLU A 68 -19.40 7.33 0.15
C GLU A 68 -19.22 8.42 -0.90
N LYS A 69 -18.02 8.97 -1.11
CA LYS A 69 -17.83 10.08 -2.06
C LYS A 69 -18.26 9.69 -3.48
N GLU A 70 -19.08 10.52 -4.08
CA GLU A 70 -19.51 10.34 -5.48
C GLU A 70 -18.70 11.26 -6.39
N LEU A 71 -18.07 10.69 -7.42
CA LEU A 71 -17.46 11.50 -8.47
C LEU A 71 -18.57 12.17 -9.30
N LYS A 72 -18.62 13.50 -9.30
CA LYS A 72 -19.55 14.27 -10.14
C LYS A 72 -18.89 14.73 -11.44
N GLU A 73 -17.69 15.28 -11.34
CA GLU A 73 -16.98 15.86 -12.48
C GLU A 73 -15.51 15.49 -12.44
N GLN A 74 -14.96 15.24 -13.62
CA GLN A 74 -13.52 15.20 -13.86
C GLN A 74 -13.21 16.45 -14.70
N GLU A 75 -12.79 17.52 -14.03
CA GLU A 75 -12.66 18.83 -14.65
C GLU A 75 -11.45 18.90 -15.58
N ASP A 76 -10.29 18.38 -15.16
CA ASP A 76 -9.05 18.50 -15.92
C ASP A 76 -8.09 17.33 -15.68
N SER A 77 -7.42 16.88 -16.75
CA SER A 77 -6.23 16.03 -16.64
C SER A 77 -5.10 16.61 -17.47
N PHE A 78 -3.93 16.79 -16.86
CA PHE A 78 -2.75 17.25 -17.57
C PHE A 78 -1.52 16.45 -17.16
N THR A 79 -0.58 16.31 -18.09
CA THR A 79 0.71 15.68 -17.82
C THR A 79 1.79 16.74 -17.78
N ARG A 80 2.60 16.74 -16.72
CA ARG A 80 3.72 17.66 -16.59
C ARG A 80 4.93 16.91 -16.04
N HIS A 81 6.06 17.03 -16.75
CA HIS A 81 7.32 16.35 -16.41
C HIS A 81 7.11 14.88 -16.03
N GLY A 82 6.36 14.11 -16.83
CA GLY A 82 6.13 12.67 -16.61
C GLY A 82 5.10 12.30 -15.54
N LEU A 83 4.56 13.27 -14.80
CA LEU A 83 3.50 13.07 -13.81
C LEU A 83 2.14 13.46 -14.38
N GLN A 84 1.16 12.59 -14.18
CA GLN A 84 -0.24 12.83 -14.56
C GLN A 84 -0.99 13.39 -13.35
N PHE A 85 -1.55 14.59 -13.52
CA PHE A 85 -2.43 15.25 -12.57
C PHE A 85 -3.87 15.08 -13.05
N GLU A 86 -4.76 14.69 -12.14
CA GLU A 86 -6.19 14.57 -12.40
C GLU A 86 -6.93 15.37 -11.32
N ARG A 87 -7.65 16.42 -11.73
CA ARG A 87 -8.51 17.19 -10.84
C ARG A 87 -9.92 16.60 -10.88
N ARG A 88 -10.40 16.17 -9.72
CA ARG A 88 -11.67 15.47 -9.56
C ARG A 88 -12.54 16.17 -8.55
N VAL A 89 -13.81 16.29 -8.88
CA VAL A 89 -14.81 16.90 -8.02
C VAL A 89 -15.70 15.80 -7.49
N HIS A 90 -15.72 15.71 -6.17
CA HIS A 90 -16.51 14.76 -5.42
C HIS A 90 -17.62 15.48 -4.66
N HIS A 91 -18.77 14.83 -4.54
CA HIS A 91 -19.85 15.26 -3.66
C HIS A 91 -19.93 14.32 -2.48
N TRP A 92 -19.99 14.87 -1.27
CA TRP A 92 -20.15 14.10 -0.03
C TRP A 92 -20.87 14.96 1.00
N GLN A 93 -21.92 14.42 1.63
CA GLN A 93 -22.76 15.13 2.61
C GLN A 93 -23.19 16.53 2.16
N ASP A 94 -23.66 16.65 0.92
CA ASP A 94 -24.08 17.91 0.32
C ASP A 94 -22.98 18.98 0.11
N GLN A 95 -21.72 18.58 0.23
CA GLN A 95 -20.56 19.44 -0.01
C GLN A 95 -19.74 19.01 -1.24
N LYS A 96 -19.38 19.99 -2.06
CA LYS A 96 -18.43 19.84 -3.18
C LYS A 96 -17.00 19.84 -2.62
N ASN A 97 -16.29 18.73 -2.82
CA ASN A 97 -14.90 18.53 -2.42
C ASN A 97 -14.04 18.36 -3.67
N THR A 98 -12.94 19.10 -3.78
CA THR A 98 -12.04 19.01 -4.94
C THR A 98 -10.77 18.26 -4.55
N GLU A 99 -10.43 17.25 -5.34
CA GLU A 99 -9.23 16.44 -5.19
C GLU A 99 -8.29 16.65 -6.38
N VAL A 100 -7.01 16.89 -6.11
CA VAL A 100 -5.96 16.75 -7.12
C VAL A 100 -5.24 15.44 -6.87
N GLN A 101 -5.37 14.51 -7.81
CA GLN A 101 -4.79 13.17 -7.74
C GLN A 101 -3.55 13.08 -8.63
N VAL A 102 -2.47 12.52 -8.09
CA VAL A 102 -1.21 12.26 -8.78
C VAL A 102 -0.86 10.78 -8.66
N LYS A 103 -0.63 10.13 -9.79
CA LYS A 103 -0.14 8.74 -9.83
C LYS A 103 1.30 8.70 -9.35
N LEU A 104 1.56 7.92 -8.30
CA LEU A 104 2.90 7.61 -7.84
C LEU A 104 3.35 6.33 -8.56
N LYS A 105 4.32 6.46 -9.46
CA LYS A 105 4.77 5.36 -10.31
C LYS A 105 6.29 5.25 -10.36
N GLN A 106 6.77 4.04 -10.59
CA GLN A 106 8.12 3.77 -11.04
C GLN A 106 8.04 3.06 -12.39
N GLU A 107 8.64 3.65 -13.42
CA GLU A 107 8.48 3.20 -14.80
C GLU A 107 6.98 3.08 -15.15
N ASP A 108 6.50 1.85 -15.37
CA ASP A 108 5.10 1.53 -15.68
C ASP A 108 4.31 0.99 -14.48
N GLU A 109 4.97 0.72 -13.34
CA GLU A 109 4.30 0.21 -12.14
C GLU A 109 3.70 1.36 -11.31
N VAL A 110 2.39 1.28 -11.04
CA VAL A 110 1.70 2.19 -10.12
C VAL A 110 1.87 1.68 -8.70
N LEU A 111 2.54 2.49 -7.86
CA LEU A 111 2.80 2.20 -6.45
C LEU A 111 1.68 2.72 -5.55
N GLY A 112 0.98 3.77 -5.99
CA GLY A 112 -0.11 4.37 -5.24
C GLY A 112 -0.60 5.67 -5.87
N PHE A 113 -1.48 6.35 -5.15
CA PHE A 113 -2.02 7.64 -5.55
C PHE A 113 -1.81 8.64 -4.42
N LEU A 114 -1.18 9.77 -4.73
CA LEU A 114 -1.17 10.94 -3.85
C LEU A 114 -2.42 11.75 -4.15
N ILE A 115 -3.18 12.09 -3.12
CA ILE A 115 -4.36 12.93 -3.23
C ILE A 115 -4.17 14.15 -2.35
N ILE A 116 -4.31 15.33 -2.97
CA ILE A 116 -4.39 16.60 -2.29
C ILE A 116 -5.86 16.99 -2.24
N LEU A 117 -6.39 17.19 -1.04
CA LEU A 117 -7.73 17.76 -0.88
C LEU A 117 -7.60 19.29 -0.91
N GLU A 118 -8.16 19.90 -1.94
CA GLU A 118 -8.04 21.33 -2.22
C GLU A 118 -9.02 22.13 -1.34
N LYS A 119 -8.63 22.39 -0.09
CA LYS A 119 -9.33 23.33 0.81
C LYS A 119 -9.10 24.78 0.34
N ASP A 120 -7.87 25.08 -0.08
CA ASP A 120 -7.48 26.33 -0.69
C ASP A 120 -7.03 26.11 -2.15
N PRO A 121 -7.42 26.97 -3.11
CA PRO A 121 -7.06 26.78 -4.51
C PRO A 121 -5.55 26.69 -4.77
N LEU A 122 -5.12 25.64 -5.47
CA LEU A 122 -3.70 25.39 -5.76
C LEU A 122 -3.16 26.38 -6.79
N LYS A 123 -2.04 27.02 -6.46
CA LYS A 123 -1.30 27.95 -7.31
C LYS A 123 -0.33 27.19 -8.22
N LYS A 124 0.13 27.85 -9.30
CA LYS A 124 1.13 27.29 -10.22
C LYS A 124 2.43 26.83 -9.54
N SER A 125 2.85 27.49 -8.46
CA SER A 125 4.01 27.10 -7.64
C SER A 125 3.80 25.76 -6.94
N ASP A 126 2.58 25.50 -6.50
CA ASP A 126 2.25 24.37 -5.64
C ASP A 126 2.36 23.08 -6.44
N TYR A 127 2.00 23.11 -7.72
CA TYR A 127 2.24 21.99 -8.64
C TYR A 127 3.72 21.62 -8.76
N LEU A 128 4.67 22.57 -8.67
CA LEU A 128 6.10 22.25 -8.67
C LEU A 128 6.50 21.53 -7.39
N ALA A 129 5.99 21.98 -6.24
CA ALA A 129 6.20 21.33 -4.94
C ALA A 129 5.56 19.92 -4.91
N ILE A 130 4.35 19.77 -5.44
CA ILE A 130 3.67 18.48 -5.59
C ILE A 130 4.47 17.54 -6.47
N MET A 131 5.05 18.01 -7.58
CA MET A 131 5.90 17.14 -8.42
C MET A 131 7.12 16.63 -7.65
N GLN A 132 7.85 17.51 -6.95
CA GLN A 132 9.00 17.09 -6.15
C GLN A 132 8.61 16.10 -5.04
N GLY A 133 7.50 16.37 -4.35
CA GLY A 133 6.95 15.49 -3.32
C GLY A 133 6.51 14.14 -3.89
N ALA A 134 5.82 14.13 -5.03
CA ALA A 134 5.37 12.92 -5.71
C ALA A 134 6.56 12.04 -6.13
N TYR A 135 7.65 12.62 -6.64
CA TYR A 135 8.85 11.87 -6.95
C TYR A 135 9.50 11.25 -5.71
N ALA A 136 9.63 12.02 -4.63
CA ALA A 136 10.20 11.52 -3.38
C ALA A 136 9.34 10.41 -2.77
N LEU A 137 8.02 10.57 -2.80
CA LEU A 137 7.05 9.58 -2.32
C LEU A 137 7.06 8.31 -3.18
N ALA A 138 7.08 8.43 -4.51
CA ALA A 138 7.18 7.28 -5.40
C ALA A 138 8.47 6.48 -5.12
N LEU A 139 9.60 7.15 -4.93
CA LEU A 139 10.86 6.49 -4.59
C LEU A 139 10.78 5.77 -3.23
N LYS A 140 10.20 6.41 -2.20
CA LYS A 140 10.04 5.79 -0.88
C LYS A 140 9.07 4.60 -0.92
N LEU A 141 7.98 4.70 -1.66
CA LEU A 141 7.06 3.58 -1.86
C LEU A 141 7.73 2.42 -2.58
N HIS A 142 8.57 2.69 -3.57
CA HIS A 142 9.31 1.62 -4.24
C HIS A 142 10.31 0.95 -3.30
N GLN A 143 11.07 1.71 -2.51
CA GLN A 143 11.97 1.15 -1.50
C GLN A 143 11.22 0.24 -0.51
N ASN A 144 10.07 0.70 -0.02
CA ASN A 144 9.21 -0.10 0.85
C ASN A 144 8.72 -1.37 0.15
N ALA A 145 8.31 -1.29 -1.12
CA ALA A 145 7.88 -2.44 -1.90
C ALA A 145 9.03 -3.45 -2.12
N LEU A 146 10.26 -2.99 -2.37
CA LEU A 146 11.43 -3.86 -2.47
C LEU A 146 11.69 -4.60 -1.15
N ILE A 147 11.62 -3.91 -0.02
CA ILE A 147 11.78 -4.52 1.31
C ILE A 147 10.68 -5.56 1.56
N GLN A 148 9.42 -5.23 1.25
CA GLN A 148 8.30 -6.16 1.40
C GLN A 148 8.45 -7.39 0.49
N ASN A 149 8.86 -7.20 -0.77
CA ASN A 149 9.09 -8.29 -1.71
C ASN A 149 10.25 -9.20 -1.27
N LEU A 150 11.32 -8.63 -0.71
CA LEU A 150 12.43 -9.40 -0.14
C LEU A 150 11.97 -10.23 1.06
N ALA A 151 11.24 -9.62 1.99
CA ALA A 151 10.67 -10.32 3.13
C ALA A 151 9.75 -11.47 2.67
N GLN A 152 8.88 -11.23 1.70
CA GLN A 152 7.98 -12.25 1.14
C GLN A 152 8.75 -13.40 0.47
N ARG A 153 9.86 -13.11 -0.23
CA ARG A 153 10.71 -14.16 -0.83
C ARG A 153 11.36 -15.04 0.23
N CYS A 154 11.93 -14.42 1.27
CA CYS A 154 12.52 -15.15 2.40
C CYS A 154 11.46 -16.04 3.09
N SER A 155 10.26 -15.51 3.29
CA SER A 155 9.11 -16.26 3.80
C SER A 155 8.74 -17.44 2.90
N ASN A 156 8.61 -17.23 1.58
CA ASN A 156 8.23 -18.28 0.64
C ASN A 156 9.27 -19.42 0.59
N GLU A 157 10.56 -19.11 0.63
CA GLU A 157 11.62 -20.11 0.69
C GLU A 157 11.54 -20.93 1.99
N LEU A 158 11.27 -20.27 3.13
CA LEU A 158 11.08 -20.95 4.41
C LEU A 158 9.87 -21.89 4.39
N ILE A 159 8.75 -21.47 3.79
CA ILE A 159 7.56 -22.32 3.62
C ILE A 159 7.85 -23.54 2.77
N ASP A 160 8.52 -23.34 1.64
CA ASP A 160 8.80 -24.44 0.72
C ASP A 160 9.73 -25.46 1.38
N ASP A 161 10.73 -25.00 2.15
CA ASP A 161 11.58 -25.88 2.95
C ASP A 161 10.80 -26.59 4.07
N PHE A 162 9.89 -25.88 4.74
CA PHE A 162 9.05 -26.45 5.78
C PHE A 162 8.12 -27.56 5.24
N LEU A 163 7.37 -27.27 4.17
CA LEU A 163 6.39 -28.19 3.59
C LEU A 163 7.05 -29.42 2.94
N ASN A 164 8.25 -29.26 2.38
CA ASN A 164 8.99 -30.37 1.78
C ASN A 164 9.90 -31.11 2.78
N GLY A 165 9.88 -30.72 4.07
CA GLY A 165 10.73 -31.34 5.10
C GLY A 165 12.23 -31.12 4.85
N ARG A 166 12.63 -30.06 4.15
CA ARG A 166 14.02 -29.72 3.83
C ARG A 166 14.66 -28.86 4.92
N PHE A 167 14.53 -29.30 6.16
CA PHE A 167 15.22 -28.72 7.31
C PHE A 167 15.96 -29.83 8.06
N LYS A 168 17.17 -29.55 8.54
CA LYS A 168 17.98 -30.57 9.22
C LYS A 168 17.56 -30.72 10.67
N GLU A 169 17.30 -29.59 11.33
CA GLU A 169 16.98 -29.50 12.75
C GLU A 169 15.83 -28.51 12.97
N LYS A 170 15.04 -28.74 14.03
CA LYS A 170 13.89 -27.89 14.36
C LYS A 170 14.33 -26.47 14.75
N ASP A 171 15.50 -26.33 15.36
CA ASP A 171 16.00 -25.04 15.84
C ASP A 171 16.39 -24.13 14.67
N GLU A 172 16.95 -24.68 13.59
CA GLU A 172 17.22 -23.96 12.34
C GLU A 172 15.94 -23.36 11.73
N LEU A 173 14.83 -24.10 11.81
CA LEU A 173 13.54 -23.65 11.32
C LEU A 173 13.01 -22.47 12.17
N VAL A 174 13.14 -22.55 13.49
CA VAL A 174 12.72 -21.47 14.41
C VAL A 174 13.52 -20.20 14.17
N GLU A 175 14.85 -20.28 14.06
CA GLU A 175 15.70 -19.12 13.77
C GLU A 175 15.35 -18.46 12.42
N ARG A 176 15.12 -19.26 11.38
CA ARG A 176 14.67 -18.73 10.07
C ARG A 176 13.27 -18.13 10.15
N GLY A 177 12.39 -18.71 10.96
CA GLY A 177 11.07 -18.17 11.29
C GLY A 177 11.17 -16.78 11.91
N GLU A 178 12.00 -16.60 12.93
CA GLU A 178 12.21 -15.31 13.60
C GLU A 178 12.71 -14.24 12.62
N LEU A 179 13.62 -14.60 11.70
CA LEU A 179 14.09 -13.69 10.65
C LEU A 179 12.99 -13.29 9.66
N ALA A 180 12.00 -14.16 9.43
CA ALA A 180 10.81 -13.87 8.64
C ALA A 180 9.69 -13.18 9.45
N GLY A 181 9.92 -12.91 10.74
CA GLY A 181 8.94 -12.34 11.65
C GLY A 181 7.87 -13.34 12.11
N TRP A 182 8.16 -14.64 12.07
CA TRP A 182 7.28 -15.72 12.50
C TRP A 182 7.76 -16.34 13.80
N ASP A 183 6.88 -16.44 14.78
CA ASP A 183 7.15 -17.21 15.99
C ASP A 183 6.76 -18.67 15.79
N LEU A 184 7.66 -19.50 15.28
CA LEU A 184 7.39 -20.94 15.07
C LEU A 184 7.46 -21.76 16.38
N THR A 185 7.63 -21.13 17.55
CA THR A 185 7.66 -21.84 18.85
C THR A 185 6.27 -22.12 19.40
N ILE A 186 5.25 -21.43 18.90
CA ILE A 186 3.85 -21.56 19.33
C ILE A 186 3.04 -22.45 18.39
N PRO A 187 1.97 -23.10 18.88
CA PRO A 187 1.11 -23.91 18.03
C PRO A 187 0.27 -23.04 17.08
N TYR A 188 0.11 -23.48 15.85
CA TYR A 188 -0.76 -22.86 14.86
C TYR A 188 -1.82 -23.84 14.36
N GLN A 189 -3.01 -23.32 14.10
CA GLN A 189 -4.03 -24.03 13.34
C GLN A 189 -3.95 -23.64 11.86
N LEU A 190 -3.94 -24.65 11.00
CA LEU A 190 -3.84 -24.50 9.54
C LEU A 190 -5.23 -24.28 8.93
N PHE A 191 -5.37 -23.20 8.18
CA PHE A 191 -6.50 -22.94 7.30
C PHE A 191 -5.98 -22.88 5.86
N VAL A 192 -6.60 -23.65 4.97
CA VAL A 192 -6.31 -23.63 3.54
C VAL A 192 -7.48 -22.98 2.82
N LEU A 193 -7.23 -21.81 2.24
CA LEU A 193 -8.18 -21.05 1.44
C LEU A 193 -7.94 -21.40 -0.03
N GLN A 194 -8.73 -22.35 -0.52
CA GLN A 194 -8.74 -22.70 -1.94
C GLN A 194 -9.63 -21.71 -2.69
N ILE A 195 -9.05 -21.03 -3.68
CA ILE A 195 -9.79 -20.05 -4.47
C ILE A 195 -9.92 -20.58 -5.90
N ASP A 196 -11.13 -21.00 -6.27
CA ASP A 196 -11.42 -21.44 -7.64
C ASP A 196 -11.51 -20.23 -8.59
N PHE A 197 -10.36 -19.88 -9.15
CA PHE A 197 -10.23 -18.83 -10.15
C PHE A 197 -10.57 -19.30 -11.56
N GLN A 198 -10.57 -20.62 -11.82
CA GLN A 198 -10.76 -21.19 -13.16
C GLN A 198 -12.21 -21.15 -13.63
N ARG A 199 -13.18 -21.09 -12.72
CA ARG A 199 -14.61 -20.99 -13.11
C ARG A 199 -15.01 -19.70 -13.81
N ARG A 200 -14.21 -18.63 -13.77
CA ARG A 200 -14.61 -17.31 -14.32
C ARG A 200 -14.08 -16.96 -15.72
N ASN A 201 -12.96 -17.52 -16.18
CA ASN A 201 -12.33 -17.10 -17.45
C ASN A 201 -11.98 -18.28 -18.37
N LYS A 202 -12.98 -18.85 -19.05
CA LYS A 202 -12.78 -19.84 -20.14
C LYS A 202 -12.40 -19.23 -21.50
N LYS A 203 -12.11 -17.92 -21.60
CA LYS A 203 -12.00 -17.26 -22.92
C LYS A 203 -10.64 -16.66 -23.32
N ASP A 204 -9.63 -16.52 -22.46
CA ASP A 204 -8.31 -16.04 -22.90
C ASP A 204 -7.17 -16.63 -22.08
N GLN A 205 -6.41 -17.55 -22.67
CA GLN A 205 -5.39 -18.34 -21.98
C GLN A 205 -4.06 -17.59 -21.74
N GLN A 206 -3.80 -16.46 -22.39
CA GLN A 206 -2.57 -15.66 -22.17
C GLN A 206 -2.79 -14.47 -21.24
N SER A 207 -3.94 -13.79 -21.31
CA SER A 207 -4.31 -12.70 -20.38
C SER A 207 -4.75 -13.19 -19.00
N GLY A 208 -5.12 -14.47 -18.89
CA GLY A 208 -5.63 -15.07 -17.65
C GLY A 208 -4.58 -15.25 -16.55
N SER A 209 -3.31 -15.50 -16.89
CA SER A 209 -2.23 -15.75 -15.90
C SER A 209 -1.80 -14.46 -15.19
N PHE A 210 -1.66 -13.36 -15.93
CA PHE A 210 -1.33 -12.05 -15.34
C PHE A 210 -2.48 -11.54 -14.46
N TYR A 211 -3.72 -11.69 -14.95
CA TYR A 211 -4.93 -11.36 -14.19
C TYR A 211 -5.07 -12.21 -12.91
N PHE A 212 -4.70 -13.50 -12.98
CA PHE A 212 -4.69 -14.41 -11.83
C PHE A 212 -3.69 -13.96 -10.77
N TYR A 213 -2.45 -13.65 -11.19
CA TYR A 213 -1.42 -13.17 -10.28
C TYR A 213 -1.84 -11.86 -9.59
N GLU A 214 -2.34 -10.88 -10.35
CA GLU A 214 -2.84 -9.63 -9.78
C GLU A 214 -3.99 -9.83 -8.78
N MET A 215 -4.90 -10.77 -9.06
CA MET A 215 -6.02 -11.05 -8.18
C MET A 215 -5.59 -11.78 -6.91
N LYS A 216 -4.63 -12.71 -7.01
CA LYS A 216 -4.02 -13.38 -5.87
C LYS A 216 -3.28 -12.39 -4.96
N GLU A 217 -2.45 -11.53 -5.54
CA GLU A 217 -1.76 -10.44 -4.84
C GLU A 217 -2.75 -9.50 -4.13
N ARG A 218 -3.86 -9.16 -4.80
CA ARG A 218 -4.91 -8.33 -4.20
C ARG A 218 -5.58 -9.02 -3.01
N ILE A 219 -5.90 -10.31 -3.12
CA ILE A 219 -6.52 -11.07 -2.04
C ILE A 219 -5.55 -11.23 -0.87
N MET A 220 -4.28 -11.53 -1.14
CA MET A 220 -3.22 -11.57 -0.13
C MET A 220 -3.10 -10.22 0.60
N HIS A 221 -3.10 -9.11 -0.14
CA HIS A 221 -3.08 -7.77 0.44
C HIS A 221 -4.31 -7.48 1.31
N ASP A 222 -5.52 -7.82 0.83
CA ASP A 222 -6.76 -7.65 1.59
C ASP A 222 -6.77 -8.53 2.85
N LEU A 223 -6.32 -9.78 2.77
CA LEU A 223 -6.22 -10.70 3.90
C LEU A 223 -5.22 -10.19 4.93
N ASN A 224 -4.01 -9.83 4.53
CA ASN A 224 -2.99 -9.26 5.43
C ASN A 224 -3.53 -8.02 6.15
N ARG A 225 -4.24 -7.15 5.44
CA ARG A 225 -4.88 -5.97 6.03
C ARG A 225 -5.97 -6.35 7.04
N ILE A 226 -6.86 -7.27 6.70
CA ILE A 226 -7.93 -7.73 7.59
C ILE A 226 -7.34 -8.36 8.85
N ILE A 227 -6.34 -9.22 8.69
CA ILE A 227 -5.70 -9.97 9.77
C ILE A 227 -4.99 -9.02 10.73
N ASN A 228 -4.15 -8.12 10.22
CA ASN A 228 -3.44 -7.14 11.05
C ASN A 228 -4.37 -6.18 11.80
N ASN A 229 -5.57 -5.91 11.26
CA ASN A 229 -6.54 -5.01 11.89
C ASN A 229 -7.56 -5.72 12.79
N SER A 230 -7.83 -7.01 12.58
CA SER A 230 -8.96 -7.73 13.20
C SER A 230 -8.53 -8.87 14.12
N ILE A 231 -7.34 -9.43 13.90
CA ILE A 231 -6.84 -10.59 14.64
C ILE A 231 -5.71 -10.11 15.55
N SER A 232 -5.99 -10.02 16.86
CA SER A 232 -4.98 -9.66 17.87
C SER A 232 -4.02 -10.80 18.22
N ARG A 233 -3.94 -11.83 17.38
CA ARG A 233 -3.18 -13.05 17.61
C ARG A 233 -2.09 -13.19 16.56
N GLU A 234 -1.01 -13.86 16.94
CA GLU A 234 0.03 -14.24 16.01
C GLU A 234 -0.56 -15.07 14.87
N SER A 235 -0.31 -14.62 13.65
CA SER A 235 -0.82 -15.25 12.45
C SER A 235 0.18 -15.11 11.31
N ILE A 236 0.23 -16.14 10.48
CA ILE A 236 1.12 -16.22 9.34
C ILE A 236 0.25 -16.46 8.11
N VAL A 237 0.41 -15.62 7.10
CA VAL A 237 -0.34 -15.71 5.84
C VAL A 237 0.65 -15.87 4.71
N PHE A 238 0.42 -16.85 3.86
CA PHE A 238 1.25 -17.04 2.69
C PHE A 238 0.50 -17.70 1.55
N ALA A 239 1.07 -17.53 0.36
CA ALA A 239 0.61 -18.18 -0.84
C ALA A 239 1.44 -19.44 -1.08
N TYR A 240 0.80 -20.57 -1.39
CA TYR A 240 1.46 -21.80 -1.82
C TYR A 240 0.70 -22.40 -3.00
N ASP A 241 1.37 -22.56 -4.15
CA ASP A 241 0.75 -22.92 -5.43
C ASP A 241 -0.48 -22.03 -5.78
N ASP A 242 -1.68 -22.60 -5.85
CA ASP A 242 -2.94 -21.88 -6.12
C ASP A 242 -3.71 -21.52 -4.85
N ASP A 243 -3.25 -22.00 -3.69
CA ASP A 243 -3.92 -21.86 -2.40
C ASP A 243 -3.31 -20.70 -1.58
N ILE A 244 -4.14 -20.13 -0.70
CA ILE A 244 -3.68 -19.24 0.34
C ILE A 244 -3.72 -20.00 1.66
N ILE A 245 -2.59 -20.07 2.34
CA ILE A 245 -2.45 -20.72 3.62
C ILE A 245 -2.45 -19.66 4.72
N LEU A 246 -3.27 -19.88 5.73
CA LEU A 246 -3.38 -19.05 6.92
C LEU A 246 -3.12 -19.93 8.14
N LEU A 247 -2.08 -19.58 8.90
CA LEU A 247 -1.77 -20.16 10.20
C LEU A 247 -2.22 -19.17 11.27
N VAL A 248 -3.10 -19.57 12.18
CA VAL A 248 -3.54 -18.72 13.29
C VAL A 248 -3.21 -19.40 14.61
N ASN A 249 -2.57 -18.68 15.52
CA ASN A 249 -2.35 -19.19 16.87
C ASN A 249 -3.69 -19.27 17.62
N TYR A 250 -4.02 -20.47 18.09
CA TYR A 250 -5.09 -20.69 19.06
C TYR A 250 -4.47 -21.30 20.31
N SER A 251 -4.70 -20.67 21.45
CA SER A 251 -4.19 -21.09 22.76
C SER A 251 -4.78 -22.42 23.26
N HIS A 252 -5.80 -22.96 22.58
CA HIS A 252 -6.37 -24.27 22.87
C HIS A 252 -6.23 -25.19 21.65
N GLN A 253 -5.81 -26.44 21.91
CA GLN A 253 -5.98 -27.54 20.95
C GLN A 253 -7.47 -27.65 20.66
N THR A 254 -7.88 -27.17 19.49
CA THR A 254 -9.28 -27.29 19.07
C THR A 254 -9.39 -28.64 18.36
N GLU A 255 -10.30 -29.49 18.84
CA GLU A 255 -10.62 -30.79 18.22
C GLU A 255 -10.92 -30.61 16.72
N GLU A 256 -10.51 -31.58 15.91
CA GLU A 256 -10.77 -31.65 14.47
C GLU A 256 -12.23 -31.28 14.16
N ILE A 257 -12.45 -30.15 13.48
CA ILE A 257 -13.73 -29.89 12.82
C ILE A 257 -13.72 -30.73 11.55
N LYS A 258 -14.40 -31.89 11.61
CA LYS A 258 -14.70 -32.74 10.45
C LYS A 258 -15.66 -32.08 9.47
#